data_AF-A0A133XG97-F1
#
_entry.id   AF-A0A133XG97-F1
#
_cell.length_a   1.000
_cell.length_b   1.000
_cell.length_c   1.000
_cell.angle_alpha   90.00
_cell.angle_beta   90.00
_cell.angle_gamma   90.00
#
_symmetry.space_group_name_H-M   'P 1'
#
loop_
_entity.id
_entity.type
_entity.pdbx_description
1 polymer ?
#
loop_
_entity_poly.entity_id
_entity_poly.type
_entity_poly.pdbx_seq_one_letter_code
_entity_poly.pdbx_strand_id
1 'polypeptide(L)'
;MNKIGKIVGFAAVFIILLFSANNLIFRRDSMTKVHRLEYPLMLSSNIGSKNLHMLPRGTVLYFDKSYPEGFTRYKVYINVDRTPLKLEDLADPTEIDPIDAAVPSKDDLLKLLNDYPLTKGDLESILSSKRLSKDEVKEVLGNYIR
;
A
#
# COMPACT_ATOMS: atom_id res chain seq x y z
N MET A 1 59.12 -20.12 -5.45
CA MET A 1 57.68 -20.03 -5.13
C MET A 1 56.99 -21.25 -5.74
N ASN A 2 56.57 -22.21 -4.91
CA ASN A 2 56.15 -23.54 -5.35
C ASN A 2 54.81 -23.49 -6.12
N LYS A 3 54.66 -24.37 -7.12
CA LYS A 3 53.49 -24.46 -8.02
C LYS A 3 52.17 -24.53 -7.24
N ILE A 4 52.19 -25.19 -6.08
CA ILE A 4 51.08 -25.34 -5.13
C ILE A 4 50.67 -24.01 -4.50
N GLY A 5 51.63 -23.15 -4.12
CA GLY A 5 51.34 -21.84 -3.52
C GLY A 5 50.65 -20.88 -4.49
N LYS A 6 50.95 -20.97 -5.80
CA LYS A 6 50.26 -20.19 -6.84
C LYS A 6 48.81 -20.64 -7.01
N ILE A 7 48.55 -21.95 -6.95
CA ILE A 7 47.19 -22.52 -7.09
C ILE A 7 46.31 -22.10 -5.91
N VAL A 8 46.83 -22.20 -4.68
CA VAL A 8 46.09 -21.80 -3.47
C VAL A 8 45.79 -20.30 -3.47
N GLY A 9 46.76 -19.46 -3.87
CA GLY A 9 46.54 -18.02 -4.00
C GLY A 9 45.45 -17.68 -5.04
N PHE A 10 45.44 -18.37 -6.18
CA PHE A 10 44.44 -18.15 -7.22
C PHE A 10 43.02 -18.57 -6.79
N ALA A 11 42.92 -19.69 -6.06
CA ALA A 11 41.65 -20.17 -5.52
C ALA A 11 41.06 -19.19 -4.49
N ALA A 12 41.88 -18.62 -3.61
CA ALA A 12 41.42 -17.66 -2.61
C ALA A 12 40.89 -16.36 -3.26
N VAL A 13 41.58 -15.83 -4.27
CA VAL A 13 41.13 -14.65 -5.02
C VAL A 13 39.83 -14.92 -5.76
N PHE A 14 39.68 -16.12 -6.35
CA PHE A 14 38.46 -16.52 -7.06
C PHE A 14 37.25 -16.62 -6.12
N ILE A 15 37.44 -17.17 -4.90
CA ILE A 15 36.38 -17.24 -3.88
C ILE A 15 35.94 -15.83 -3.44
N ILE A 16 36.89 -14.91 -3.23
CA ILE A 16 36.58 -13.52 -2.86
C ILE A 16 35.82 -12.80 -3.99
N LEU A 17 36.23 -13.02 -5.25
CA LEU A 17 35.53 -12.49 -6.42
C LEU A 17 34.11 -13.05 -6.57
N LEU A 18 33.91 -14.34 -6.31
CA LEU A 18 32.57 -14.94 -6.30
C LEU A 18 31.69 -14.36 -5.17
N PHE A 19 32.24 -14.16 -3.97
CA PHE A 19 31.49 -13.63 -2.83
C PHE A 19 31.11 -12.15 -3.02
N SER A 20 32.00 -11.36 -3.62
CA SER A 20 31.74 -9.95 -3.96
C SER A 20 30.79 -9.81 -5.15
N ALA A 21 30.91 -10.64 -6.18
CA ALA A 21 29.97 -10.67 -7.29
C ALA A 21 28.57 -11.07 -6.84
N ASN A 22 28.44 -12.00 -5.89
CA ASN A 22 27.13 -12.41 -5.35
C ASN A 22 26.46 -11.25 -4.58
N ASN A 23 27.23 -10.49 -3.78
CA ASN A 23 26.74 -9.28 -3.12
C ASN A 23 26.34 -8.16 -4.11
N LEU A 24 27.01 -8.07 -5.27
CA LEU A 24 26.70 -7.07 -6.29
C LEU A 24 25.44 -7.45 -7.10
N ILE A 25 25.25 -8.74 -7.40
CA ILE A 25 24.11 -9.26 -8.18
C ILE A 25 22.79 -9.20 -7.39
N PHE A 26 22.85 -9.23 -6.05
CA PHE A 26 21.69 -9.03 -5.20
C PHE A 26 21.16 -7.58 -5.17
N ARG A 27 21.88 -6.62 -5.77
CA ARG A 27 21.37 -5.27 -6.07
C ARG A 27 20.68 -5.18 -7.42
N ARG A 28 19.94 -6.21 -7.83
CA ARG A 28 19.05 -6.08 -8.99
C ARG A 28 17.85 -5.24 -8.57
N ASP A 29 17.72 -4.08 -9.21
CA ASP A 29 16.52 -3.25 -9.25
C ASP A 29 15.28 -4.14 -9.41
N SER A 30 14.66 -4.52 -8.29
CA SER A 30 13.31 -5.03 -8.31
C SER A 30 12.44 -3.85 -8.71
N MET A 31 11.96 -3.85 -9.96
CA MET A 31 10.98 -2.86 -10.41
C MET A 31 9.86 -2.77 -9.37
N THR A 32 9.72 -1.59 -8.76
CA THR A 32 8.71 -1.38 -7.73
C THR A 32 7.34 -1.50 -8.38
N LYS A 33 6.59 -2.54 -8.03
CA LYS A 33 5.24 -2.72 -8.53
C LYS A 33 4.33 -1.69 -7.89
N VAL A 34 3.55 -0.99 -8.70
CA VAL A 34 2.59 0.01 -8.23
C VAL A 34 1.21 -0.28 -8.80
N HIS A 35 0.18 0.11 -8.05
CA HIS A 35 -1.19 0.13 -8.49
C HIS A 35 -1.77 1.53 -8.27
N ARG A 36 -2.41 2.10 -9.29
CA ARG A 36 -3.11 3.37 -9.18
C ARG A 36 -4.59 3.10 -8.95
N LEU A 37 -5.14 3.65 -7.88
CA LEU A 37 -6.55 3.45 -7.54
C LEU A 37 -7.48 3.96 -8.65
N GLU A 38 -8.39 3.09 -9.09
CA GLU A 38 -9.45 3.45 -10.05
C GLU A 38 -10.69 4.02 -9.35
N TYR A 39 -10.85 3.72 -8.06
CA TYR A 39 -11.93 4.17 -7.17
C TYR A 39 -11.35 4.43 -5.77
N PRO A 40 -12.00 5.26 -4.93
CA PRO A 40 -11.52 5.54 -3.59
C PRO A 40 -11.62 4.30 -2.68
N LEU A 41 -10.74 4.24 -1.67
CA LEU A 41 -10.78 3.22 -0.61
C LEU A 41 -11.06 3.88 0.74
N MET A 42 -11.95 3.29 1.52
CA MET A 42 -12.19 3.63 2.94
C MET A 42 -11.00 3.18 3.76
N LEU A 43 -10.57 4.01 4.70
CA LEU A 43 -9.56 3.69 5.68
C LEU A 43 -10.21 3.37 7.03
N SER A 44 -9.77 2.29 7.65
CA SER A 44 -10.15 1.91 9.02
C SER A 44 -8.91 1.56 9.83
N SER A 45 -8.83 2.08 11.04
CA SER A 45 -7.78 1.76 12.01
C SER A 45 -8.40 1.11 13.24
N ASN A 46 -7.65 0.20 13.86
CA ASN A 46 -8.01 -0.41 15.14
C ASN A 46 -7.88 0.58 16.32
N ILE A 47 -7.11 1.67 16.14
CA ILE A 47 -6.77 2.64 17.19
C ILE A 47 -7.10 4.04 16.66
N GLY A 48 -8.36 4.45 16.76
CA GLY A 48 -8.76 5.80 16.33
C GLY A 48 -10.26 6.00 16.14
N SER A 49 -10.68 7.27 16.21
CA SER A 49 -12.07 7.71 16.12
C SER A 49 -12.83 7.14 14.92
N LYS A 50 -14.15 6.95 15.08
CA LYS A 50 -15.16 6.59 14.04
C LYS A 50 -15.20 7.48 12.79
N ASN A 51 -14.29 8.44 12.63
CA ASN A 51 -14.27 9.36 11.51
C ASN A 51 -13.90 8.59 10.23
N LEU A 52 -14.73 8.74 9.21
CA LEU A 52 -14.47 8.15 7.90
C LEU A 52 -13.31 8.89 7.23
N HIS A 53 -12.27 8.15 6.89
CA HIS A 53 -11.15 8.63 6.07
C HIS A 53 -11.08 7.82 4.78
N MET A 54 -10.57 8.43 3.71
CA MET A 54 -10.48 7.77 2.41
C MET A 54 -9.15 8.03 1.73
N LEU A 55 -8.67 7.03 0.99
CA LEU A 55 -7.72 7.25 -0.09
C LEU A 55 -8.47 7.63 -1.35
N PRO A 56 -8.21 8.82 -1.94
CA PRO A 56 -8.89 9.24 -3.14
C PRO A 56 -8.50 8.37 -4.35
N ARG A 57 -9.37 8.36 -5.35
CA ARG A 57 -9.04 7.83 -6.67
C ARG A 57 -7.73 8.45 -7.18
N GLY A 58 -6.91 7.64 -7.84
CA GLY A 58 -5.62 8.08 -8.37
C GLY A 58 -4.46 7.99 -7.38
N THR A 59 -4.72 7.66 -6.10
CA THR A 59 -3.65 7.34 -5.13
C THR A 59 -2.79 6.18 -5.67
N VAL A 60 -1.47 6.32 -5.52
CA VAL A 60 -0.52 5.29 -5.93
C VAL A 60 -0.19 4.40 -4.73
N LEU A 61 -0.51 3.12 -4.86
CA LEU A 61 -0.18 2.06 -3.91
C LEU A 61 1.10 1.37 -4.36
N TYR A 62 2.11 1.34 -3.50
CA TYR A 62 3.38 0.67 -3.75
C TYR A 62 3.31 -0.73 -3.14
N PHE A 63 3.52 -1.76 -3.95
CA PHE A 63 3.47 -3.15 -3.47
C PHE A 63 4.53 -3.38 -2.38
N ASP A 64 4.11 -3.90 -1.24
CA ASP A 64 5.02 -4.32 -0.16
C ASP A 64 5.13 -5.85 -0.13
N LYS A 65 4.02 -6.53 0.19
CA LYS A 65 4.00 -7.98 0.36
C LYS A 65 2.59 -8.54 0.22
N SER A 66 2.47 -9.72 -0.39
CA SER A 66 1.25 -10.53 -0.35
C SER A 66 1.37 -11.62 0.71
N TYR A 67 0.25 -11.87 1.39
CA TYR A 67 0.14 -12.78 2.52
C TYR A 67 -0.66 -14.03 2.11
N PRO A 68 -0.25 -15.25 2.55
CA PRO A 68 -1.00 -16.47 2.26
C PRO A 68 -2.43 -16.46 2.81
N GLU A 69 -2.70 -15.62 3.80
CA GLU A 69 -4.02 -15.37 4.39
C GLU A 69 -5.00 -14.65 3.43
N GLY A 70 -4.53 -14.19 2.27
CA GLY A 70 -5.39 -13.69 1.19
C GLY A 70 -5.46 -12.16 1.08
N PHE A 71 -4.70 -11.40 1.87
CA PHE A 71 -4.57 -9.96 1.71
C PHE A 71 -3.21 -9.55 1.15
N THR A 72 -3.13 -8.34 0.59
CA THR A 72 -1.88 -7.76 0.11
C THR A 72 -1.69 -6.41 0.77
N ARG A 73 -0.50 -6.23 1.35
CA ARG A 73 -0.10 -4.97 1.97
C ARG A 73 0.58 -4.08 0.93
N TYR A 74 0.22 -2.82 0.97
CA TYR A 74 0.79 -1.76 0.16
C TYR A 74 1.34 -0.65 1.05
N LYS A 75 2.32 0.09 0.54
CA LYS A 75 2.82 1.35 1.12
C LYS A 75 2.17 2.53 0.42
N VAL A 76 1.85 3.55 1.19
CA VAL A 76 1.48 4.88 0.71
C VAL A 76 2.50 5.86 1.27
N TYR A 77 3.14 6.64 0.40
CA TYR A 77 4.05 7.70 0.82
C TYR A 77 3.28 8.99 0.97
N ILE A 78 3.38 9.60 2.15
CA ILE A 78 2.70 10.84 2.49
C ILE A 78 3.77 11.89 2.79
N ASN A 79 3.72 13.00 2.07
CA ASN A 79 4.54 14.16 2.37
C ASN A 79 3.80 15.02 3.40
N VAL A 80 4.45 15.30 4.52
CA VAL A 80 3.93 16.20 5.56
C VAL A 80 4.66 17.54 5.43
N ASP A 81 3.92 18.61 5.11
CA ASP A 81 4.53 19.91 4.87
C ASP A 81 4.89 20.60 6.18
N ARG A 82 6.19 20.89 6.36
CA ARG A 82 6.78 21.75 7.41
C ARG A 82 6.31 21.49 8.85
N THR A 83 5.80 20.29 9.12
CA THR A 83 5.28 19.90 10.43
C THR A 83 6.12 18.73 10.92
N PRO A 84 7.13 18.97 11.78
CA PRO A 84 7.96 17.89 12.30
C PRO A 84 7.11 16.98 13.19
N LEU A 85 7.09 15.70 12.87
CA LEU A 85 6.43 14.68 13.68
C LEU A 85 7.42 14.10 14.68
N LYS A 86 6.97 13.89 15.93
CA LYS A 86 7.75 13.17 16.92
C LYS A 86 7.81 11.70 16.52
N LEU A 87 9.03 11.15 16.44
CA LEU A 87 9.24 9.74 16.13
C LEU A 87 9.31 8.92 17.42
N GLU A 88 8.83 7.69 17.35
CA GLU A 88 8.89 6.70 18.41
C GLU A 88 9.62 5.47 17.88
N ASP A 89 10.48 4.88 18.70
CA ASP A 89 11.15 3.64 18.36
C ASP A 89 10.19 2.47 18.60
N LEU A 90 10.08 1.59 17.61
CA LEU A 90 9.35 0.33 17.77
C LEU A 90 10.20 -0.63 18.61
N ALA A 91 9.55 -1.34 19.54
CA ALA A 91 10.20 -2.39 20.33
C ALA A 91 10.65 -3.55 19.43
N ASP A 92 9.85 -3.88 18.41
CA ASP A 92 10.18 -4.84 17.35
C ASP A 92 10.13 -4.14 15.98
N PRO A 93 11.26 -4.04 15.24
CA PRO A 93 11.31 -3.44 13.90
C PRO A 93 10.46 -4.16 12.84
N THR A 94 9.99 -5.37 13.11
CA THR A 94 9.15 -6.17 12.21
C THR A 94 7.66 -6.00 12.49
N GLU A 95 7.32 -5.45 13.65
CA GLU A 95 5.94 -5.13 14.02
C GLU A 95 5.48 -3.93 13.20
N ILE A 96 4.39 -4.14 12.45
CA ILE A 96 3.77 -3.10 11.63
C ILE A 96 2.29 -3.14 12.00
N ASP A 97 1.75 -1.99 12.41
CA ASP A 97 0.32 -1.79 12.63
C ASP A 97 -0.28 -1.09 11.40
N PRO A 98 -0.80 -1.84 10.40
CA PRO A 98 -1.32 -1.27 9.17
C PRO A 98 -2.70 -0.65 9.38
N ILE A 99 -2.99 0.40 8.61
CA ILE A 99 -4.37 0.85 8.39
C ILE A 99 -4.99 -0.04 7.31
N ASP A 100 -6.19 -0.53 7.57
CA ASP A 100 -6.95 -1.30 6.60
C ASP A 100 -7.60 -0.40 5.58
N ALA A 101 -7.64 -0.88 4.33
CA ALA A 101 -8.24 -0.17 3.21
C ALA A 101 -9.26 -1.07 2.50
N ALA A 102 -10.51 -0.64 2.42
CA ALA A 102 -11.60 -1.40 1.83
C ALA A 102 -12.43 -0.57 0.85
N VAL A 103 -13.10 -1.23 -0.08
CA VAL A 103 -14.08 -0.56 -0.95
C VAL A 103 -15.28 -0.15 -0.10
N PRO A 104 -15.83 1.07 -0.25
CA PRO A 104 -17.04 1.45 0.46
C PRO A 104 -18.19 0.48 0.19
N SER A 105 -18.84 0.00 1.26
CA SER A 105 -20.12 -0.70 1.15
C SER A 105 -21.25 0.27 0.83
N LYS A 106 -22.45 -0.26 0.58
CA LYS A 106 -23.68 0.53 0.43
C LYS A 106 -23.93 1.43 1.66
N ASP A 107 -23.77 0.87 2.86
CA ASP A 107 -23.99 1.60 4.12
C ASP A 107 -22.91 2.65 4.35
N ASP A 108 -21.68 2.38 3.93
CA ASP A 108 -20.59 3.37 3.97
C ASP A 108 -20.85 4.52 2.99
N LEU A 109 -21.39 4.22 1.80
CA LEU A 109 -21.73 5.25 0.81
C LEU A 109 -22.80 6.23 1.33
N LEU A 110 -23.80 5.75 2.04
CA LEU A 110 -24.80 6.62 2.69
C LEU A 110 -24.14 7.56 3.71
N LYS A 111 -23.24 7.03 4.54
CA LYS A 111 -22.50 7.85 5.52
C LYS A 111 -21.59 8.85 4.84
N LEU A 112 -20.90 8.45 3.77
CA LEU A 112 -20.03 9.34 2.99
C LEU A 112 -20.80 10.50 2.37
N LEU A 113 -21.99 10.25 1.83
CA LEU A 113 -22.82 11.31 1.26
C LEU A 113 -23.24 12.34 2.31
N ASN A 114 -23.42 11.91 3.57
CA ASN A 114 -23.82 12.80 4.67
C ASN A 114 -22.63 13.53 5.30
N ASP A 115 -21.51 12.84 5.52
CA ASP A 115 -20.45 13.27 6.42
C ASP A 115 -19.15 13.66 5.69
N TYR A 116 -19.03 13.38 4.39
CA TYR A 116 -17.79 13.59 3.65
C TYR A 116 -18.02 14.39 2.35
N PRO A 117 -17.16 15.37 2.03
CA PRO A 117 -17.27 16.12 0.79
C PRO A 117 -16.81 15.27 -0.40
N LEU A 118 -17.70 14.41 -0.90
CA LEU A 118 -17.48 13.63 -2.11
C LEU A 118 -17.49 14.54 -3.34
N THR A 119 -16.46 14.42 -4.20
CA THR A 119 -16.52 15.07 -5.51
C THR A 119 -17.43 14.26 -6.44
N LYS A 120 -17.94 14.93 -7.49
CA LYS A 120 -18.69 14.24 -8.56
C LYS A 120 -17.87 13.09 -9.17
N GLY A 121 -16.57 13.28 -9.36
CA GLY A 121 -15.68 12.26 -9.92
C GLY A 121 -15.47 11.07 -8.99
N ASP A 122 -15.44 11.29 -7.67
CA ASP A 122 -15.38 10.20 -6.69
C ASP A 122 -16.66 9.37 -6.73
N LEU A 123 -17.82 10.03 -6.73
CA LEU A 123 -19.11 9.36 -6.83
C LEU A 123 -19.22 8.55 -8.13
N GLU A 124 -18.90 9.15 -9.28
CA GLU A 124 -18.90 8.44 -10.56
C GLU A 124 -17.99 7.19 -10.54
N SER A 125 -16.81 7.29 -9.94
CA SER A 125 -15.88 6.16 -9.84
C SER A 125 -16.41 5.04 -8.95
N ILE A 126 -16.99 5.36 -7.80
CA ILE A 126 -17.62 4.39 -6.89
C ILE A 126 -18.76 3.67 -7.62
N LEU A 127 -19.63 4.42 -8.30
CA LEU A 127 -20.77 3.86 -9.04
C LEU A 127 -20.34 3.00 -10.24
N SER A 128 -19.25 3.39 -10.91
CA SER A 128 -18.73 2.66 -12.08
C SER A 128 -17.95 1.38 -11.74
N SER A 129 -17.55 1.20 -10.49
CA SER A 129 -16.76 0.06 -10.02
C SER A 129 -17.44 -1.31 -10.17
N LYS A 130 -18.73 -1.33 -10.56
CA LYS A 130 -19.62 -2.51 -10.62
C LYS A 130 -19.77 -3.25 -9.29
N ARG A 131 -19.38 -2.62 -8.18
CA ARG A 131 -19.52 -3.17 -6.81
C ARG A 131 -20.90 -2.94 -6.21
N LEU A 132 -21.65 -1.98 -6.74
CA LEU A 132 -23.05 -1.71 -6.42
C LEU A 132 -23.92 -1.95 -7.66
N SER A 133 -25.07 -2.59 -7.46
CA SER A 133 -26.10 -2.74 -8.48
C SER A 133 -26.83 -1.41 -8.73
N LYS A 134 -27.45 -1.27 -9.91
CA LYS A 134 -28.23 -0.08 -10.24
C LYS A 134 -29.35 0.20 -9.24
N ASP A 135 -29.94 -0.85 -8.68
CA ASP A 135 -31.04 -0.72 -7.71
C ASP A 135 -30.52 -0.26 -6.35
N GLU A 136 -29.39 -0.78 -5.89
CA GLU A 136 -28.71 -0.29 -4.68
C GLU A 136 -28.31 1.18 -4.82
N VAL A 137 -27.81 1.60 -5.99
CA VAL A 137 -27.47 3.00 -6.25
C VAL A 137 -28.70 3.91 -6.17
N LYS A 138 -29.82 3.51 -6.78
CA LYS A 138 -31.08 4.28 -6.72
C LYS A 138 -31.58 4.39 -5.28
N GLU A 139 -31.48 3.33 -4.51
CA GLU A 139 -31.89 3.31 -3.11
C GLU A 139 -31.03 4.27 -2.27
N VAL A 140 -29.70 4.22 -2.42
CA VAL A 140 -28.77 5.10 -1.71
C VAL A 140 -29.06 6.57 -2.03
N LEU A 141 -29.16 6.92 -3.32
CA LEU A 141 -29.42 8.30 -3.74
C LEU A 141 -30.84 8.77 -3.36
N GLY A 142 -31.83 7.87 -3.41
CA GLY A 142 -33.21 8.17 -3.01
C GLY A 142 -33.34 8.49 -1.53
N ASN A 143 -32.57 7.82 -0.67
CA ASN A 143 -32.54 8.09 0.77
C ASN A 143 -31.81 9.40 1.11
N TYR A 144 -30.86 9.84 0.28
CA TYR A 144 -30.11 11.08 0.49
C TYR A 144 -30.88 12.35 0.07
N ILE A 145 -31.69 12.26 -0.98
CA ILE A 145 -32.44 13.42 -1.54
C ILE A 145 -33.70 13.76 -0.72
N ARG A 146 -34.05 12.92 0.26
CA ARG A 146 -35.30 13.01 1.03
C ARG A 146 -35.12 13.70 2.37
#